data_AF-A0A1Y6C1U1-F1
#
_entry.id   AF-A0A1Y6C1U1-F1
#
_cell.length_a   1.000
_cell.length_b   1.000
_cell.length_c   1.000
_cell.angle_alpha   90.00
_cell.angle_beta   90.00
_cell.angle_gamma   90.00
#
_symmetry.space_group_name_H-M   'P 1'
#
loop_
_entity.id
_entity.type
_entity.pdbx_description
1 polymer ?
#
loop_
_entity_poly.entity_id
_entity_poly.type
_entity_poly.pdbx_seq_one_letter_code
_entity_poly.pdbx_strand_id
1 'polypeptide(L)'
;MVGITANSNLCVIDSGSGPEEQSAMPKMVFIERDGNRKEVDAPVGLSVLEIAHRNDVDIEGACEGSLACSTCHVIVAPEWYERLKEPSEDEEDMLDLAFDLQKTSRLGCQLIMTEELDGLTVALPGETRNMLLE
;
A
#
# COMPACT_ATOMS: atom_id res chain seq x y z
N MET A 1 7.49 -8.97 67.89
CA MET A 1 8.55 -8.47 67.00
C MET A 1 7.94 -8.39 65.62
N VAL A 2 7.17 -7.35 65.30
CA VAL A 2 7.60 -6.12 64.62
C VAL A 2 8.65 -6.38 63.54
N GLY A 3 8.21 -6.28 62.29
CA GLY A 3 9.03 -6.34 61.09
C GLY A 3 8.20 -5.97 59.86
N ILE A 4 7.47 -4.85 59.95
CA ILE A 4 6.96 -4.17 58.76
C ILE A 4 8.17 -3.56 58.08
N THR A 5 8.41 -3.90 56.81
CA THR A 5 9.20 -3.05 55.94
C THR A 5 8.40 -2.87 54.66
N ALA A 6 7.54 -1.87 54.69
CA ALA A 6 7.11 -1.21 53.48
C ALA A 6 8.34 -0.51 52.89
N ASN A 7 8.67 -0.80 51.65
CA ASN A 7 9.33 0.19 50.82
C ASN A 7 8.49 0.38 49.58
N SER A 8 7.82 1.53 49.60
CA SER A 8 7.16 2.15 48.47
C SER A 8 8.22 2.46 47.42
N ASN A 9 8.13 1.79 46.27
CA ASN A 9 8.29 2.52 45.03
C ASN A 9 7.38 1.93 43.96
N LEU A 10 6.42 2.75 43.59
CA LEU A 10 5.47 2.63 42.50
C LEU A 10 6.22 2.47 41.17
N CYS A 11 6.00 1.35 40.49
CA CYS A 11 5.95 1.28 39.02
C CYS A 11 4.83 0.30 38.66
N VAL A 12 3.61 0.82 38.59
CA VAL A 12 2.61 0.22 37.72
C VAL A 12 3.02 0.52 36.29
N ILE A 13 3.49 -0.50 35.58
CA ILE A 13 3.21 -0.66 34.16
C ILE A 13 2.71 -2.09 33.98
N ASP A 14 1.39 -2.25 34.15
CA ASP A 14 0.72 -3.24 33.34
C ASP A 14 0.76 -2.69 31.90
N SER A 15 1.53 -3.34 31.05
CA SER A 15 1.44 -3.15 29.62
C SER A 15 1.67 -4.52 29.02
N GLY A 16 0.60 -5.32 29.08
CA GLY A 16 0.51 -6.59 28.40
C GLY A 16 1.14 -6.53 27.02
N SER A 17 2.25 -7.22 26.85
CA SER A 17 2.61 -7.74 25.54
C SER A 17 1.75 -9.00 25.39
N GLY A 18 0.55 -8.80 24.84
CA GLY A 18 -0.30 -9.91 24.39
C GLY A 18 0.50 -10.82 23.46
N PRO A 19 0.00 -12.04 23.17
CA PRO A 19 0.65 -12.89 22.19
C PRO A 19 0.88 -12.05 20.93
N GLU A 20 2.12 -11.99 20.45
CA GLU A 20 2.39 -11.47 19.10
C GLU A 20 1.47 -12.25 18.18
N GLU A 21 0.38 -11.60 17.79
CA GLU A 21 -0.59 -12.14 16.87
C GLU A 21 0.22 -12.37 15.60
N GLN A 22 0.51 -13.65 15.34
CA GLN A 22 1.14 -14.09 14.10
C GLN A 22 0.14 -13.84 12.98
N SER A 23 -0.08 -12.57 12.65
CA SER A 23 -0.77 -12.17 11.45
C SER A 23 0.18 -12.55 10.32
N ALA A 24 -0.22 -13.55 9.54
CA ALA A 24 0.50 -13.96 8.36
C ALA A 24 0.72 -12.71 7.49
N MET A 25 1.96 -12.48 7.06
CA MET A 25 2.28 -11.33 6.21
C MET A 25 1.41 -11.42 4.94
N PRO A 26 0.52 -10.44 4.69
CA PRO A 26 -0.32 -10.48 3.51
C PRO A 26 0.52 -10.47 2.24
N LYS A 27 -0.05 -11.00 1.17
CA LYS A 27 0.56 -10.98 -0.15
C LYS A 27 -0.22 -10.07 -1.10
N MET A 28 0.45 -9.62 -2.15
CA MET A 28 -0.22 -8.98 -3.28
C MET A 28 0.44 -9.37 -4.60
N VAL A 29 -0.28 -9.19 -5.70
CA VAL A 29 0.17 -9.51 -7.05
C VAL A 29 0.21 -8.25 -7.89
N PHE A 30 1.37 -7.98 -8.47
CA PHE A 30 1.53 -7.01 -9.54
C PHE A 30 1.42 -7.71 -10.90
N ILE A 31 0.62 -7.15 -11.80
CA ILE A 31 0.66 -7.46 -13.23
C ILE A 31 1.52 -6.38 -13.88
N GLU A 32 2.75 -6.75 -14.25
CA GLU A 32 3.70 -5.84 -14.89
C GLU A 32 3.28 -5.53 -16.33
N ARG A 33 3.93 -4.53 -16.96
CA ARG A 33 3.52 -4.01 -18.28
C ARG A 33 3.61 -5.03 -19.40
N ASP A 34 4.46 -6.06 -19.25
CA ASP A 34 4.59 -7.18 -20.18
C ASP A 34 3.56 -8.31 -19.92
N GLY A 35 2.69 -8.13 -18.92
CA GLY A 35 1.70 -9.11 -18.48
C GLY A 35 2.21 -10.13 -17.47
N ASN A 36 3.49 -10.06 -17.07
CA ASN A 36 4.04 -10.96 -16.05
C ASN A 36 3.38 -10.71 -14.69
N ARG A 37 3.12 -11.82 -13.98
CA ARG A 37 2.55 -11.79 -12.64
C ARG A 37 3.67 -11.92 -11.62
N LYS A 38 3.79 -10.94 -10.73
CA LYS A 38 4.77 -10.90 -9.65
C LYS A 38 4.06 -10.85 -8.31
N GLU A 39 4.04 -11.99 -7.62
CA GLU A 39 3.54 -12.10 -6.25
C GLU A 39 4.63 -11.67 -5.27
N VAL A 40 4.29 -10.80 -4.33
CA VAL A 40 5.23 -10.24 -3.36
C VAL A 40 4.62 -10.21 -1.96
N ASP A 41 5.50 -10.12 -0.98
CA ASP A 41 5.12 -9.85 0.40
C ASP A 41 4.70 -8.39 0.54
N ALA A 42 3.55 -8.17 1.18
CA ALA A 42 2.86 -6.89 1.30
C ALA A 42 2.54 -6.59 2.78
N PRO A 43 3.52 -6.07 3.55
CA PRO A 43 3.31 -5.73 4.95
C PRO A 43 2.17 -4.72 5.13
N VAL A 44 1.29 -4.99 6.10
CA VAL A 44 0.20 -4.09 6.48
C VAL A 44 0.75 -2.71 6.85
N GLY A 45 0.03 -1.67 6.41
CA GLY A 45 0.35 -0.28 6.69
C GLY A 45 1.30 0.38 5.68
N LEU A 46 1.84 -0.38 4.71
CA LEU A 46 2.59 0.20 3.59
C LEU A 46 1.68 0.53 2.42
N SER A 47 2.05 1.55 1.65
CA SER A 47 1.39 1.84 0.39
C SER A 47 1.76 0.83 -0.71
N VAL A 48 0.89 0.65 -1.69
CA VAL A 48 1.18 -0.16 -2.89
C VAL A 48 2.44 0.33 -3.60
N LEU A 49 2.68 1.64 -3.65
CA LEU A 49 3.90 2.23 -4.19
C LEU A 49 5.15 1.77 -3.43
N GLU A 50 5.15 1.86 -2.10
CA GLU A 50 6.30 1.41 -1.29
C GLU A 50 6.56 -0.09 -1.42
N ILE A 51 5.49 -0.90 -1.46
CA ILE A 51 5.59 -2.35 -1.65
C ILE A 51 6.19 -2.66 -3.02
N ALA A 52 5.75 -1.96 -4.06
CA ALA A 52 6.27 -2.11 -5.42
C ALA A 52 7.78 -1.78 -5.48
N HIS A 53 8.20 -0.63 -4.93
CA HIS A 53 9.62 -0.24 -4.89
C HIS A 53 10.50 -1.21 -4.10
N ARG A 54 10.02 -1.71 -2.96
CA ARG A 54 10.75 -2.70 -2.15
C ARG A 54 10.95 -4.05 -2.84
N ASN A 55 10.11 -4.35 -3.84
CA ASN A 55 10.13 -5.61 -4.56
C ASN A 55 10.58 -5.45 -6.02
N ASP A 56 11.24 -4.34 -6.38
CA ASP A 56 11.73 -4.07 -7.73
C ASP A 56 10.64 -4.20 -8.81
N VAL A 57 9.42 -3.73 -8.53
CA VAL A 57 8.36 -3.56 -9.53
C VAL A 57 8.57 -2.20 -10.18
N ASP A 58 8.56 -2.16 -11.51
CA ASP A 58 8.86 -0.97 -12.31
C ASP A 58 7.71 0.05 -12.32
N ILE A 59 7.28 0.51 -11.15
CA ILE A 59 6.32 1.59 -10.99
C ILE A 59 7.05 2.90 -10.70
N GLU A 60 6.66 3.97 -11.39
CA GLU A 60 7.17 5.30 -11.09
C GLU A 60 6.54 5.84 -9.79
N GLY A 61 7.10 6.93 -9.29
CA GLY A 61 6.65 7.58 -8.06
C GLY A 61 7.30 8.95 -7.91
N ALA A 62 7.18 9.79 -8.94
CA ALA A 62 7.97 11.02 -9.07
C ALA A 62 7.82 12.02 -7.92
N CYS A 63 6.66 12.04 -7.25
CA CYS A 63 6.40 12.90 -6.08
C CYS A 63 6.58 12.18 -4.73
N GLU A 64 7.09 10.96 -4.73
CA GLU A 64 7.35 10.15 -3.53
C GLU A 64 6.09 9.96 -2.64
N GLY A 65 4.91 9.91 -3.26
CA GLY A 65 3.64 9.70 -2.56
C GLY A 65 2.98 10.97 -1.99
N SER A 66 3.49 12.16 -2.33
CA SER A 66 2.95 13.44 -1.87
C SER A 66 1.65 13.89 -2.54
N LEU A 67 0.93 12.99 -3.24
CA LEU A 67 -0.30 13.29 -3.99
C LEU A 67 -0.15 14.47 -4.98
N ALA A 68 1.01 14.57 -5.64
CA ALA A 68 1.34 15.69 -6.54
C ALA A 68 1.64 15.25 -7.98
N CYS A 69 1.39 13.99 -8.31
CA CYS A 69 1.53 13.43 -9.66
C CYS A 69 0.70 12.15 -9.81
N SER A 70 0.55 11.66 -11.05
CA SER A 70 -0.16 10.42 -11.39
C SER A 70 0.77 9.26 -11.80
N THR A 71 2.09 9.39 -11.63
CA THR A 71 3.08 8.39 -12.11
C THR A 71 3.03 7.05 -11.37
N CYS A 72 2.44 7.02 -10.16
CA CYS A 72 2.20 5.80 -9.38
C CYS A 72 0.83 5.14 -9.69
N HIS A 73 0.21 5.51 -10.81
CA HIS A 73 -1.08 4.97 -11.23
C HIS A 73 -1.03 3.44 -11.37
N VAL A 74 -2.03 2.78 -10.80
CA VAL A 74 -2.29 1.34 -10.93
C VAL A 74 -3.76 1.10 -11.26
N ILE A 75 -4.04 -0.02 -11.91
CA ILE A 75 -5.40 -0.49 -12.20
C ILE A 75 -5.69 -1.64 -11.24
N VAL A 76 -6.64 -1.45 -10.32
CA VAL A 76 -7.02 -2.48 -9.36
C VAL A 76 -7.91 -3.51 -10.05
N ALA A 77 -7.68 -4.80 -9.79
CA ALA A 77 -8.54 -5.84 -10.36
C ALA A 77 -9.98 -5.70 -9.81
N PRO A 78 -11.02 -5.85 -10.65
CA PRO A 78 -12.41 -5.50 -10.28
C PRO A 78 -12.93 -6.15 -9.00
N GLU A 79 -12.52 -7.38 -8.71
CA GLU A 79 -12.91 -8.14 -7.52
C GLU A 79 -12.39 -7.53 -6.20
N TRP A 80 -11.38 -6.66 -6.28
CA TRP A 80 -10.80 -5.96 -5.12
C TRP A 80 -11.30 -4.53 -4.97
N TYR A 81 -11.77 -3.91 -6.05
CA TYR A 81 -12.04 -2.48 -6.07
C TYR A 81 -13.11 -2.06 -5.05
N GLU A 82 -14.20 -2.83 -4.92
CA GLU A 82 -15.28 -2.56 -3.96
C GLU A 82 -14.86 -2.71 -2.49
N ARG A 83 -13.70 -3.34 -2.23
CA ARG A 83 -13.14 -3.52 -0.88
C ARG A 83 -12.23 -2.36 -0.48
N LEU A 84 -11.85 -1.52 -1.44
CA LEU A 84 -11.03 -0.35 -1.18
C LEU A 84 -11.89 0.82 -0.71
N LYS A 85 -11.28 1.72 0.06
CA LYS A 85 -11.88 3.04 0.30
C LYS A 85 -11.97 3.78 -1.03
N GLU A 86 -13.03 4.54 -1.24
CA GLU A 86 -13.15 5.41 -2.41
C GLU A 86 -11.97 6.40 -2.48
N PRO A 87 -11.52 6.79 -3.69
CA PRO A 87 -10.52 7.85 -3.83
C PRO A 87 -11.05 9.17 -3.26
N SER A 88 -10.15 10.01 -2.76
CA SER A 88 -10.52 11.38 -2.37
C SER A 88 -10.63 12.28 -3.60
N GLU A 89 -11.30 13.43 -3.48
CA GLU A 89 -11.39 14.43 -4.55
C GLU A 89 -10.01 14.82 -5.10
N ASP A 90 -9.04 15.09 -4.20
CA ASP A 90 -7.65 15.38 -4.60
C ASP A 90 -6.97 14.21 -5.35
N GLU A 91 -7.36 12.96 -5.07
CA GLU A 91 -6.85 11.78 -5.77
C GLU A 91 -7.47 11.68 -7.16
N GLU A 92 -8.78 11.92 -7.26
CA GLU A 92 -9.51 11.96 -8.54
C GLU A 92 -8.95 13.05 -9.46
N ASP A 93 -8.70 14.25 -8.94
CA ASP A 93 -8.09 15.37 -9.68
C ASP A 93 -6.72 14.99 -10.28
N MET A 94 -5.93 14.20 -9.55
CA MET A 94 -4.64 13.70 -10.05
C MET A 94 -4.82 12.53 -11.02
N LEU A 95 -5.79 11.64 -10.80
CA LEU A 95 -6.10 10.53 -11.70
C LEU A 95 -6.59 11.00 -13.08
N ASP A 96 -7.26 12.15 -13.17
CA ASP A 96 -7.66 12.75 -14.46
C ASP A 96 -6.47 13.06 -15.38
N LEU A 97 -5.26 13.19 -14.81
CA LEU A 97 -4.01 13.39 -15.55
C LEU A 97 -3.31 12.07 -15.90
N ALA A 98 -3.82 10.92 -15.44
CA ALA A 98 -3.23 9.61 -15.68
C ALA A 98 -3.45 9.13 -17.12
N PHE A 99 -2.47 8.42 -17.66
CA PHE A 99 -2.60 7.77 -18.96
C PHE A 99 -3.39 6.45 -18.82
N ASP A 100 -4.22 6.13 -19.82
CA ASP A 100 -5.04 4.91 -19.83
C ASP A 100 -5.90 4.75 -18.55
N LEU A 101 -6.52 5.85 -18.11
CA LEU A 101 -7.36 5.86 -16.92
C LEU A 101 -8.57 4.92 -17.10
N GLN A 102 -8.73 4.01 -16.14
CA GLN A 102 -9.83 3.04 -16.06
C GLN A 102 -10.68 3.25 -14.82
N LYS A 103 -11.89 2.70 -14.80
CA LYS A 103 -12.84 2.82 -13.67
C LYS A 103 -12.30 2.34 -12.33
N THR A 104 -11.39 1.37 -12.34
CA THR A 104 -10.76 0.82 -11.13
C THR A 104 -9.35 1.35 -10.90
N SER A 105 -9.00 2.46 -11.55
CA SER A 105 -7.71 3.10 -11.40
C SER A 105 -7.59 3.82 -10.07
N ARG A 106 -6.40 3.74 -9.49
CA ARG A 106 -6.04 4.37 -8.21
C ARG A 106 -4.60 4.84 -8.25
N LEU A 107 -4.26 5.77 -7.36
CA LEU A 107 -2.86 6.12 -7.13
C LEU A 107 -2.28 5.13 -6.12
N GLY A 108 -1.29 4.35 -6.53
CA GLY A 108 -0.68 3.33 -5.69
C GLY A 108 -0.08 3.87 -4.39
N CYS A 109 0.26 5.16 -4.35
CA CYS A 109 0.71 5.81 -3.11
C CYS A 109 -0.40 6.05 -2.08
N GLN A 110 -1.67 6.14 -2.50
CA GLN A 110 -2.82 6.35 -1.61
C GLN A 110 -3.46 5.02 -1.17
N LEU A 111 -3.12 3.91 -1.82
CA LEU A 111 -3.59 2.57 -1.46
C LEU A 111 -2.72 1.97 -0.36
N ILE A 112 -3.24 1.94 0.86
CA ILE A 112 -2.57 1.34 2.02
C ILE A 112 -2.99 -0.11 2.19
N MET A 113 -2.02 -1.01 2.31
CA MET A 113 -2.25 -2.44 2.52
C MET A 113 -2.86 -2.70 3.89
N THR A 114 -3.91 -3.52 3.92
CA THR A 114 -4.58 -4.01 5.15
C THR A 114 -4.67 -5.53 5.11
N GLU A 115 -4.98 -6.16 6.24
CA GLU A 115 -5.16 -7.62 6.30
C GLU A 115 -6.29 -8.11 5.39
N GLU A 116 -7.33 -7.30 5.19
CA GLU A 116 -8.45 -7.63 4.30
C GLU A 116 -8.02 -7.66 2.83
N LEU A 117 -6.91 -7.02 2.49
CA LEU A 117 -6.40 -6.95 1.12
C LEU A 117 -5.41 -8.09 0.80
N ASP A 118 -5.28 -9.11 1.64
CA ASP A 118 -4.44 -10.28 1.36
C ASP A 118 -4.85 -10.97 0.04
N GLY A 119 -3.96 -10.92 -0.96
CA GLY A 119 -4.19 -11.36 -2.34
C GLY A 119 -4.53 -10.24 -3.33
N LEU A 120 -4.49 -8.96 -2.91
CA LEU A 120 -4.75 -7.80 -3.76
C LEU A 120 -4.00 -7.91 -5.08
N THR A 121 -4.72 -7.78 -6.18
CA THR A 121 -4.13 -7.78 -7.52
C THR A 121 -4.27 -6.41 -8.16
N VAL A 122 -3.14 -5.86 -8.61
CA VAL A 122 -3.09 -4.60 -9.35
C VAL A 122 -2.27 -4.77 -10.62
N ALA A 123 -2.65 -4.05 -11.67
CA ALA A 123 -1.91 -4.00 -12.92
C ALA A 123 -1.25 -2.64 -13.10
N LEU A 124 -0.03 -2.63 -13.65
CA LEU A 124 0.59 -1.40 -14.12
C LEU A 124 -0.07 -1.02 -15.46
N PRO A 125 -0.48 0.24 -15.64
CA PRO A 125 -0.97 0.71 -16.93
C PRO A 125 0.10 0.45 -18.00
N GLY A 126 -0.34 0.09 -19.20
CA GLY A 126 0.57 -0.14 -20.33
C GLY A 126 1.45 1.09 -20.58
N GLU A 127 2.65 0.89 -21.12
CA GLU A 127 3.56 2.01 -21.38
C GLU A 127 2.86 3.13 -22.16
N THR A 128 2.90 4.33 -21.59
CA THR A 128 3.00 5.54 -22.40
C THR A 128 4.24 5.35 -23.28
N ARG A 129 4.06 5.11 -24.59
CA ARG A 129 5.13 5.36 -25.55
C ARG A 129 5.50 6.82 -25.35
N ASN A 130 6.60 7.06 -24.63
CA ASN A 130 7.20 8.37 -24.54
C ASN A 130 7.30 8.89 -25.98
N MET A 131 6.51 9.92 -26.32
CA MET A 131 6.74 10.66 -27.53
C MET A 131 8.09 11.37 -27.32
N LEU A 132 9.17 10.65 -27.62
CA LEU A 132 10.41 11.22 -28.10
C LEU A 132 10.03 12.06 -29.33
N LEU A 133 9.66 13.30 -29.08
CA LEU A 133 9.67 14.33 -30.10
C LEU A 133 11.14 14.56 -30.41
N GLU A 134 11.52 14.20 -31.63
CA GLU A 134 12.81 14.51 -32.27
C GLU A 134 13.11 16.02 -32.26
#